data_AF-A0ABD2NBU5-F1
#
_entry.id   AF-A0ABD2NBU5-F1
#
_cell.length_a   1.000
_cell.length_b   1.000
_cell.length_c   1.000
_cell.angle_alpha   90.00
_cell.angle_beta   90.00
_cell.angle_gamma   90.00
#
_symmetry.space_group_name_H-M   'P 1'
#
loop_
_entity.id
_entity.type
_entity.pdbx_description
1 polymer ?
#
loop_
_entity_poly.entity_id
_entity_poly.type
_entity_poly.pdbx_seq_one_letter_code
_entity_poly.pdbx_strand_id
1 'polypeptide(L)' 'MDKKWKKNNWKVATGADVKNKEDLIKLDKMRNKMADVDWVHVRGHQGDKGNEEADKLARTGSLLYIKH' A
#
# COMPACT_ATOMS: atom_id res chain seq x y z
N MET A 1 2.32 4.43 -9.01
CA MET A 1 2.24 2.97 -9.24
C MET A 1 3.13 2.61 -10.42
N ASP A 2 3.88 1.51 -10.33
CA ASP A 2 4.87 1.12 -11.35
C ASP A 2 4.23 0.92 -12.74
N LYS A 3 4.72 1.67 -13.74
CA LYS A 3 4.29 1.58 -15.14
C LYS A 3 4.54 0.19 -15.72
N LYS A 4 5.54 -0.53 -15.21
CA LYS A 4 5.93 -1.87 -15.66
C LYS A 4 4.86 -2.93 -15.39
N TRP A 5 4.28 -2.95 -14.18
CA TRP A 5 3.23 -3.92 -13.84
C TRP A 5 1.97 -3.70 -14.65
N LYS A 6 1.55 -2.44 -14.85
CA LYS A 6 0.39 -2.13 -15.70
C LYS A 6 0.61 -2.58 -17.14
N LYS A 7 1.79 -2.30 -17.70
CA LYS A 7 2.14 -2.70 -19.08
C LYS A 7 2.16 -4.22 -19.25
N ASN A 8 2.57 -4.95 -18.22
CA ASN A 8 2.64 -6.42 -18.24
C ASN A 8 1.36 -7.10 -17.70
N ASN A 9 0.20 -6.43 -17.78
CA ASN A 9 -1.09 -6.94 -17.31
C ASN A 9 -1.06 -7.53 -15.88
N TRP A 10 -0.29 -6.90 -14.99
CA TRP A 10 -0.10 -7.30 -13.59
C TRP A 10 0.48 -8.71 -13.41
N LYS A 11 1.38 -9.12 -14.32
CA LYS A 11 2.10 -10.39 -14.23
C LYS A 11 3.58 -10.20 -13.90
N VAL A 12 4.13 -11.13 -13.13
CA VAL A 12 5.58 -11.23 -12.91
C VAL A 12 6.25 -11.98 -14.08
N ALA A 13 7.58 -12.02 -14.10
CA ALA A 13 8.34 -12.65 -15.19
C ALA A 13 8.00 -14.14 -15.38
N THR A 14 7.56 -14.83 -14.33
CA THR A 14 7.13 -16.24 -14.39
C THR A 14 5.71 -16.44 -14.95
N GLY A 15 5.01 -15.37 -15.34
CA GLY A 15 3.63 -15.42 -15.86
C GLY A 15 2.54 -15.46 -14.78
N ALA A 16 2.92 -15.72 -13.52
CA ALA A 16 2.03 -15.60 -12.37
C ALA A 16 1.59 -14.14 -12.16
N ASP A 17 0.47 -13.96 -11.47
CA ASP A 17 -0.01 -12.63 -11.11
C ASP A 17 0.87 -12.02 -10.01
N VAL A 18 1.00 -10.69 -9.99
CA VAL A 18 1.68 -9.96 -8.92
C VAL A 18 0.96 -10.23 -7.59
N LYS A 19 1.72 -10.44 -6.52
CA LYS A 19 1.16 -10.61 -5.18
C LYS A 19 0.27 -9.41 -4.82
N ASN A 20 -0.93 -9.69 -4.28
CA ASN A 20 -1.95 -8.69 -3.94
C ASN A 20 -2.45 -7.86 -5.14
N LYS A 21 -2.48 -8.44 -6.35
CA LYS A 21 -2.92 -7.79 -7.60
C LYS A 21 -4.23 -7.03 -7.46
N GLU A 22 -5.24 -7.63 -6.84
CA GLU A 22 -6.56 -7.01 -6.71
C GLU A 22 -6.52 -5.71 -5.90
N ASP A 23 -5.85 -5.72 -4.75
CA ASP A 23 -5.70 -4.54 -3.89
C ASP A 23 -4.88 -3.45 -4.57
N LEU A 24 -3.81 -3.85 -5.26
CA LEU A 24 -2.97 -2.92 -6.02
C LEU A 24 -3.74 -2.26 -7.18
N ILE A 25 -4.60 -3.00 -7.88
CA ILE A 25 -5.48 -2.45 -8.92
C ILE A 25 -6.49 -1.47 -8.30
N LYS A 26 -7.11 -1.82 -7.17
CA LYS A 26 -8.05 -0.93 -6.46
C LYS A 26 -7.34 0.35 -6.02
N LEU A 27 -6.17 0.24 -5.39
CA LEU A 27 -5.35 1.38 -4.96
C LEU A 27 -5.01 2.28 -6.15
N ASP A 28 -4.56 1.70 -7.26
CA ASP A 28 -4.22 2.48 -8.46
C ASP A 28 -5.42 3.24 -9.03
N LYS A 29 -6.59 2.60 -9.09
CA LYS A 29 -7.84 3.25 -9.52
C LYS A 29 -8.20 4.42 -8.62
N MET A 30 -8.07 4.28 -7.31
CA MET A 30 -8.38 5.36 -6.37
C MET A 30 -7.37 6.50 -6.45
N ARG A 31 -6.07 6.17 -6.56
CA ARG A 31 -5.00 7.16 -6.75
C ARG A 31 -5.19 7.99 -8.01
N ASN A 32 -5.67 7.40 -9.11
CA ASN A 32 -5.96 8.13 -10.35
C ASN A 32 -7.12 9.14 -10.21
N LYS A 33 -7.92 9.06 -9.13
CA LYS A 33 -9.02 10.00 -8.84
C LYS A 33 -8.63 11.15 -7.92
N MET A 34 -7.44 11.11 -7.33
CA MET A 34 -6.94 12.13 -6.41
C MET A 34 -6.10 13.16 -7.17
N ALA A 35 -5.97 14.37 -6.61
CA ALA A 35 -4.93 15.31 -7.02
C ALA A 35 -3.53 14.69 -6.82
N ASP A 36 -2.47 15.34 -7.30
CA ASP A 36 -1.10 14.78 -7.26
C ASP A 36 -0.74 14.23 -5.86
N VAL A 37 -0.53 12.91 -5.82
CA VAL A 37 -0.18 12.17 -4.60
C VAL A 37 1.34 11.94 -4.61
N ASP A 38 2.03 12.61 -3.69
CA ASP A 38 3.45 12.40 -3.45
C ASP A 38 3.68 11.23 -2.49
N TRP A 39 4.44 10.25 -2.96
CA TRP A 39 4.79 9.07 -2.17
C TRP A 39 6.17 9.28 -1.55
N VAL A 40 6.19 9.44 -0.22
CA VAL A 40 7.43 9.56 0.56
C VAL A 40 7.63 8.29 1.36
N HIS A 41 8.75 7.60 1.13
CA HIS A 41 9.15 6.48 1.97
C HIS A 41 9.92 7.02 3.18
N VAL A 42 9.28 7.03 4.34
CA VAL A 42 9.90 7.37 5.62
C VAL A 42 10.44 6.13 6.31
N ARG A 43 11.58 6.25 7.00
CA ARG A 43 12.12 5.15 7.80
C ARG A 43 11.25 4.96 9.06
N GLY A 44 10.92 3.71 9.37
CA GLY A 44 10.18 3.40 10.60
C GLY A 44 10.94 3.81 11.86
N HIS A 45 10.21 4.30 12.87
CA HIS A 45 10.69 4.62 14.23
C HIS A 45 11.83 5.64 14.32
N GLN A 46 11.86 6.65 13.44
CA GLN A 46 12.84 7.74 13.48
C GLN A 46 12.21 9.13 13.70
N GLY A 47 11.12 9.23 14.46
CA GLY A 47 10.57 10.51 14.91
C GLY A 47 9.61 11.21 13.95
N ASP A 48 9.14 10.53 12.90
CA ASP A 48 8.00 11.03 12.13
C ASP A 48 6.72 10.75 12.91
N LYS A 49 6.24 11.78 13.62
CA LYS A 49 5.05 11.73 14.47
C LYS A 49 3.83 11.20 13.72
N GLY A 50 3.66 11.56 12.44
CA GLY A 50 2.52 11.11 11.64
C GLY A 50 2.57 9.61 11.38
N ASN A 51 3.75 9.11 11.00
CA ASN A 51 3.97 7.68 10.80
C ASN A 51 3.86 6.87 12.09
N GLU A 52 4.34 7.41 13.22
CA GLU A 52 4.24 6.76 14.54
C GLU A 52 2.80 6.60 15.02
N GLU A 53 1.96 7.63 14.88
CA GLU A 53 0.54 7.52 15.22
C GLU A 53 -0.20 6.58 14.27
N ALA A 54 0.14 6.56 12.97
CA ALA A 54 -0.42 5.61 12.02
C ALA A 54 -0.08 4.15 12.39
N ASP A 55 1.16 3.86 12.79
CA ASP A 55 1.57 2.54 13.28
C ASP A 55 0.81 2.14 14.56
N LYS A 56 0.66 3.06 15.50
CA LYS A 56 -0.12 2.83 16.74
C LYS A 56 -1.57 2.45 16.41
N LEU A 57 -2.23 3.22 15.54
CA LEU A 57 -3.61 2.94 15.12
C LEU A 57 -3.73 1.58 14.42
N ALA A 58 -2.80 1.25 13.53
CA ALA A 58 -2.78 -0.05 12.86
C ALA A 58 -2.63 -1.22 13.84
N ARG A 59 -1.74 -1.09 14.84
CA ARG A 59 -1.57 -2.09 15.91
C ARG A 59 -2.82 -2.25 16.76
N THR A 60 -3.46 -1.14 17.16
CA THR A 60 -4.72 -1.19 17.91
C THR A 60 -5.81 -1.90 17.11
N GLY A 61 -5.96 -1.58 15.83
CA GLY A 61 -6.93 -2.24 14.95
C GLY A 61 -6.68 -3.75 14.84
N SER A 62 -5.42 -4.16 14.67
CA SER A 62 -5.06 -5.58 14.63
C SER A 62 -5.38 -6.31 15.94
N LEU A 63 -5.09 -5.70 17.09
CA LEU A 63 -5.40 -6.27 18.40
C LEU A 63 -6.91 -6.40 18.65
N LEU A 64 -7.72 -5.46 18.15
CA LEU A 64 -9.18 -5.56 18.23
C LEU A 64 -9.70 -6.73 17.39
N TYR A 65 -9.19 -6.92 16.17
CA TYR A 65 -9.60 -8.02 15.30
C TYR A 65 -9.32 -9.40 15.92
N ILE A 66 -8.18 -9.57 16.62
CA ILE A 66 -7.81 -10.84 17.26
C ILE A 66 -8.69 -11.15 18.49
N LYS A 67 -9.36 -10.15 19.07
CA LYS A 67 -10.22 -10.32 20.26
C LYS A 67 -11.65 -10.77 19.93
N HIS A 68 -12.00 -10.88 18.65
CA HIS A 68 -13.30 -11.36 18.16
C HIS A 68 -13.16 -12.77 17.57
#